data_AF-A0A2G5X368-F1
#
_entry.id   AF-A0A2G5X368-F1
#
_cell.length_a   1.000
_cell.length_b   1.000
_cell.length_c   1.000
_cell.angle_alpha   90.00
_cell.angle_beta   90.00
_cell.angle_gamma   90.00
#
_symmetry.space_group_name_H-M   'P 1'
#
loop_
_entity.id
_entity.type
_entity.pdbx_description
1 polymer ?
#
loop_
_entity_poly.entity_id
_entity_poly.type
_entity_poly.pdbx_seq_one_letter_code
_entity_poly.pdbx_strand_id
1 'polypeptide(L)' 'MEKTEKELIQTALQEAGGNKSQASRILGISRTWLYAKIKKYQIIE' A
#
# COMPACT_ATOMS: atom_id res chain seq x y z
N MET A 1 3.85 -7.25 18.56
CA MET A 1 2.92 -7.43 17.43
C MET A 1 3.50 -6.63 16.28
N GLU A 2 4.17 -7.29 15.34
CA GLU A 2 4.73 -6.64 14.16
C GLU A 2 3.64 -6.56 13.09
N LYS A 3 3.16 -5.35 12.78
CA LYS A 3 2.25 -5.17 11.64
C LYS A 3 3.00 -5.57 10.38
N THR A 4 2.45 -6.52 9.64
CA THR A 4 3.11 -7.02 8.43
C THR A 4 3.11 -5.90 7.38
N GLU A 5 4.13 -5.81 6.53
CA GLU A 5 4.17 -4.83 5.41
C GLU A 5 2.87 -4.80 4.60
N LYS A 6 2.23 -5.97 4.42
CA LYS A 6 0.93 -6.10 3.74
C LYS A 6 -0.17 -5.28 4.44
N GLU A 7 -0.25 -5.31 5.77
CA GLU A 7 -1.26 -4.58 6.54
C GLU A 7 -1.02 -3.08 6.48
N LEU A 8 0.23 -2.63 6.50
CA LEU A 8 0.57 -1.22 6.32
C LEU A 8 0.10 -0.72 4.95
N ILE A 9 0.35 -1.51 3.90
CA ILE A 9 -0.08 -1.18 2.54
C ILE A 9 -1.61 -1.20 2.42
N GLN A 10 -2.27 -2.18 3.02
CA GLN A 10 -3.72 -2.31 3.00
C GLN A 10 -4.40 -1.17 3.78
N THR A 11 -3.86 -0.80 4.95
CA THR A 11 -4.34 0.33 5.75
C THR A 11 -4.19 1.62 4.97
N ALA A 12 -3.02 1.88 4.39
CA ALA A 12 -2.81 3.09 3.59
C ALA A 12 -3.67 3.13 2.32
N LEU A 13 -3.95 1.98 1.70
CA LEU A 13 -4.90 1.88 0.58
C LEU A 13 -6.33 2.16 1.04
N GLN A 14 -6.76 1.66 2.20
CA GLN A 14 -8.06 1.95 2.78
C GLN A 14 -8.20 3.43 3.15
N GLU A 15 -7.20 4.01 3.83
CA GLU A 15 -7.20 5.44 4.18
C GLU A 15 -7.17 6.34 2.94
N ALA A 16 -6.51 5.89 1.87
CA ALA A 16 -6.53 6.55 0.58
C ALA A 16 -7.79 6.26 -0.26
N GLY A 17 -8.75 5.47 0.24
CA GLY A 17 -9.96 5.09 -0.51
C GLY A 17 -9.67 4.37 -1.84
N GLY A 18 -8.62 3.53 -1.88
CA GLY A 18 -8.18 2.82 -3.08
C GLY A 18 -7.26 3.65 -4.00
N ASN A 19 -7.00 4.91 -3.67
CA ASN A 19 -6.11 5.77 -4.44
C ASN A 19 -4.64 5.44 -4.17
N LYS A 20 -4.06 4.62 -5.06
CA LYS A 20 -2.65 4.20 -5.00
C LYS A 20 -1.66 5.38 -4.91
N SER A 21 -1.96 6.51 -5.54
CA SER A 21 -1.08 7.69 -5.44
C SER A 21 -1.12 8.30 -4.04
N GLN A 22 -2.30 8.42 -3.42
CA GLN A 22 -2.41 8.88 -2.04
C GLN A 22 -1.83 7.86 -1.06
N ALA A 23 -2.09 6.56 -1.24
CA ALA A 23 -1.52 5.51 -0.39
C ALA A 23 0.02 5.54 -0.39
N SER A 24 0.63 5.78 -1.56
CA SER A 24 2.09 5.93 -1.65
C SER A 24 2.60 7.15 -0.87
N ARG A 25 1.83 8.23 -0.86
CA ARG A 25 2.12 9.47 -0.13
C ARG A 25 1.94 9.30 1.38
N ILE A 26 0.90 8.59 1.81
CA ILE A 26 0.63 8.25 3.22
C ILE A 26 1.76 7.38 3.77
N LEU A 27 2.22 6.40 3.00
CA LEU A 27 3.33 5.51 3.36
C LEU A 27 4.71 6.16 3.20
N GLY A 28 4.82 7.35 2.60
CA GLY A 28 6.10 8.02 2.36
C GLY A 28 7.01 7.29 1.36
N ILE A 29 6.43 6.49 0.46
CA ILE A 29 7.13 5.64 -0.49
C ILE A 29 6.86 6.06 -1.93
N SER A 30 7.74 5.65 -2.83
CA SER A 30 7.52 5.84 -4.26
C SER A 30 6.35 5.00 -4.77
N ARG A 31 5.57 5.57 -5.70
CA ARG A 31 4.50 4.88 -6.42
C ARG A 31 4.96 3.52 -6.99
N THR A 32 6.15 3.47 -7.58
CA THR A 32 6.75 2.24 -8.15
C THR A 32 6.94 1.15 -7.10
N TRP A 33 7.36 1.52 -5.89
CA TRP A 33 7.53 0.59 -4.77
C TRP A 33 6.16 0.07 -4.30
N LEU A 34 5.18 0.97 -4.17
CA LEU A 34 3.80 0.58 -3.85
C LEU A 34 3.26 -0.42 -4.89
N TYR A 35 3.41 -0.15 -6.19
CA TYR A 35 3.00 -1.07 -7.26
C TYR A 35 3.68 -2.43 -7.17
N ALA A 36 5.00 -2.44 -6.93
CA ALA A 36 5.76 -3.68 -6.76
C ALA A 36 5.24 -4.50 -5.57
N LYS A 37 4.92 -3.84 -4.45
CA LYS A 37 4.38 -4.51 -3.27
C LYS A 37 2.94 -4.96 -3.44
N ILE A 38 2.08 -4.15 -4.06
CA ILE A 38 0.71 -4.53 -4.43
C ILE A 38 0.75 -5.79 -5.29
N LYS A 39 1.64 -5.85 -6.29
CA LYS A 39 1.82 -7.04 -7.13
C LYS A 39 2.39 -8.22 -6.36
N LYS A 40 3.39 -8.00 -5.50
CA LYS A 40 4.03 -9.03 -4.68
C LYS A 40 3.07 -9.69 -3.69
N TYR A 41 2.22 -8.89 -3.05
CA TYR A 41 1.25 -9.34 -2.06
C TYR A 41 -0.12 -9.64 -2.66
N GLN A 42 -0.27 -9.52 -3.98
CA GLN A 42 -1.54 -9.63 -4.70
C GLN A 42 -2.66 -8.86 -3.98
N ILE A 43 -2.38 -7.61 -3.61
CA ILE A 43 -3.37 -6.70 -3.01
C ILE A 43 -4.22 -6.16 -4.17
N ILE A 44 -4.97 -7.04 -4.80
CA ILE A 44 -5.86 -6.77 -5.91
C ILE A 44 -7.13 -7.55 -5.60
N GLU A 45 -8.24 -6.83 -5.52
CA GLU A 45 -9.57 -7.37 -5.78
C GLU A 45 -9.78 -7.39 -7.29
#